data_AF-A0A832W3H3-F1
#
_entry.id   AF-A0A832W3H3-F1
#
_cell.length_a   1.000
_cell.length_b   1.000
_cell.length_c   1.000
_cell.angle_alpha   90.00
_cell.angle_beta   90.00
_cell.angle_gamma   90.00
#
_symmetry.space_group_name_H-M   'P 1'
#
loop_
_entity.id
_entity.type
_entity.pdbx_description
1 polymer ?
#
loop_
_entity_poly.entity_id
_entity_poly.type
_entity_poly.pdbx_seq_one_letter_code
_entity_poly.pdbx_strand_id
1 'polypeptide(L)'
;MKQTLETLKGKIAENTLTSEDLFVFTERLKESMRQGTPIVRNVSSINISTLEVYAFALRKMEMTLEDRGSELRAGDWRDSIDDLSQLRYFIDELERSELVKSVAWNVHANVIYDIPNPAAYKRYVYWKIKSVLDNMELFEQL
;
A
#
# COMPACT_ATOMS: atom_id res chain seq x y z
N MET A 1 9.85 -11.28 12.89
CA MET A 1 9.63 -10.76 11.53
C MET A 1 9.13 -11.79 10.54
N LYS A 2 9.65 -13.04 10.54
CA LYS A 2 9.03 -14.16 9.79
C LYS A 2 7.53 -14.27 10.06
N GLN A 3 7.17 -14.26 11.34
CA GLN A 3 5.77 -14.24 11.76
C GLN A 3 4.98 -13.03 11.23
N THR A 4 5.57 -11.84 11.15
CA THR A 4 4.89 -10.64 10.62
C THR A 4 4.62 -10.75 9.13
N LEU A 5 5.60 -11.18 8.34
CA LEU A 5 5.42 -11.39 6.89
C LEU A 5 4.38 -12.47 6.60
N GLU A 6 4.46 -13.60 7.31
CA GLU A 6 3.47 -14.69 7.19
C GLU A 6 2.07 -14.25 7.65
N THR A 7 1.97 -13.45 8.71
CA THR A 7 0.69 -12.86 9.14
C THR A 7 0.10 -11.98 8.04
N LEU A 8 0.89 -11.12 7.38
CA LEU A 8 0.40 -10.29 6.29
C LEU A 8 -0.09 -11.15 5.11
N LYS A 9 0.67 -12.19 4.74
CA LYS A 9 0.27 -13.14 3.69
C LYS A 9 -1.01 -13.91 4.05
N GLY A 10 -1.15 -14.33 5.32
CA GLY A 10 -2.36 -14.95 5.84
C GLY A 10 -3.57 -14.01 5.75
N LYS A 11 -3.41 -12.75 6.17
CA LYS A 11 -4.44 -11.72 6.05
C LYS A 11 -4.85 -11.45 4.60
N ILE A 12 -3.92 -11.53 3.65
CA ILE A 12 -4.24 -11.45 2.21
C ILE A 12 -5.11 -12.64 1.79
N ALA A 13 -4.74 -13.86 2.18
CA ALA A 13 -5.48 -15.08 1.85
C ALA A 13 -6.90 -15.07 2.45
N GLU A 14 -7.06 -14.51 3.65
CA GLU A 14 -8.33 -14.38 4.36
C GLU A 14 -9.15 -13.14 3.94
N ASN A 15 -8.61 -12.30 3.05
CA ASN A 15 -9.23 -11.04 2.63
C ASN A 15 -9.41 -10.00 3.77
N THR A 16 -8.54 -10.04 4.79
CA THR A 16 -8.62 -9.25 6.04
C THR A 16 -7.50 -8.22 6.22
N LEU A 17 -6.53 -8.14 5.30
CA LEU A 17 -5.45 -7.15 5.35
C LEU A 17 -5.97 -5.70 5.25
N THR A 18 -5.54 -4.84 6.16
CA THR A 18 -5.88 -3.40 6.14
C THR A 18 -4.72 -2.54 5.64
N SER A 19 -4.98 -1.28 5.30
CA SER A 19 -3.91 -0.32 5.03
C SER A 19 -3.00 -0.08 6.25
N GLU A 20 -3.57 -0.08 7.46
CA GLU A 20 -2.83 0.13 8.70
C GLU A 20 -1.80 -0.99 8.94
N ASP A 21 -2.17 -2.25 8.64
CA ASP A 21 -1.25 -3.38 8.71
C ASP A 21 0.00 -3.15 7.85
N LEU A 22 -0.17 -2.53 6.68
CA LEU A 22 0.94 -2.21 5.79
C LEU A 22 1.75 -1.01 6.25
N PHE A 23 1.11 0.08 6.71
CA PHE A 23 1.84 1.24 7.23
C PHE A 23 2.70 0.87 8.44
N VAL A 24 2.17 0.09 9.39
CA VAL A 24 2.96 -0.42 10.52
C VAL A 24 4.13 -1.28 10.05
N PHE A 25 3.94 -2.06 8.99
CA PHE A 25 5.00 -2.89 8.44
C PHE A 25 6.09 -2.06 7.74
N THR A 26 5.73 -1.08 6.91
CA THR A 26 6.68 -0.22 6.19
C THR A 26 7.48 0.64 7.15
N GLU A 27 6.86 1.19 8.20
CA GLU A 27 7.57 1.94 9.25
C GLU A 27 8.62 1.08 9.97
N ARG A 28 8.29 -0.17 10.29
CA ARG A 28 9.26 -1.11 10.88
C ARG A 28 10.42 -1.42 9.93
N LEU A 29 10.15 -1.56 8.64
CA LEU A 29 11.20 -1.74 7.63
C LEU A 29 12.12 -0.52 7.57
N LYS A 30 11.55 0.69 7.47
CA LYS A 30 12.30 1.97 7.47
C LYS A 30 13.18 2.10 8.71
N GLU A 31 12.63 1.81 9.90
CA GLU A 31 13.40 1.89 11.14
C GLU A 31 14.56 0.89 11.18
N SER A 32 14.33 -0.35 10.75
CA SER A 32 15.39 -1.37 10.70
C SER A 32 16.54 -0.99 9.76
N MET A 33 16.22 -0.35 8.63
CA MET A 33 17.22 0.16 7.70
C MET A 33 17.99 1.33 8.31
N ARG A 34 17.31 2.25 9.01
CA ARG A 34 17.93 3.40 9.70
C ARG A 34 18.87 2.96 10.82
N GLN A 35 18.53 1.91 11.55
CA GLN A 35 19.34 1.35 12.63
C GLN A 35 20.51 0.47 12.14
N GLY A 36 20.64 0.25 10.82
CA GLY A 36 21.67 -0.61 10.26
C GLY A 36 21.47 -2.11 10.56
N THR A 37 20.26 -2.50 10.94
CA THR A 37 19.87 -3.88 11.27
C THR A 37 18.77 -4.35 10.31
N PRO A 38 19.03 -4.37 8.98
CA PRO A 38 18.00 -4.71 8.01
C PRO A 38 17.43 -6.09 8.31
N ILE A 39 16.11 -6.17 8.48
CA ILE A 39 15.40 -7.40 8.84
C ILE A 39 15.00 -8.23 7.61
N VAL A 40 15.18 -7.68 6.40
CA VAL A 40 14.91 -8.32 5.11
C VAL A 40 16.09 -8.04 4.15
N ARG A 41 16.59 -9.07 3.46
CA ARG A 41 17.78 -9.02 2.60
C ARG A 41 17.57 -8.21 1.32
N ASN A 42 16.39 -8.32 0.73
CA ASN A 42 16.07 -7.71 -0.57
C ASN A 42 15.05 -6.57 -0.43
N VAL A 43 15.03 -5.87 0.71
CA VAL A 43 14.20 -4.66 0.86
C VAL A 43 15.01 -3.45 0.43
N SER A 44 14.60 -2.88 -0.71
CA SER A 44 15.02 -1.56 -1.16
C SER A 44 14.02 -0.50 -0.68
N SER A 45 14.44 0.76 -0.66
CA SER A 45 13.53 1.89 -0.46
C SER A 45 12.37 1.88 -1.46
N ILE A 46 12.62 1.44 -2.69
CA ILE A 46 11.59 1.29 -3.73
C ILE A 46 10.50 0.30 -3.32
N ASN A 47 10.87 -0.85 -2.73
CA ASN A 47 9.88 -1.84 -2.27
C ASN A 47 9.01 -1.28 -1.14
N ILE A 48 9.60 -0.49 -0.24
CA ILE A 48 8.88 0.18 0.85
C ILE A 48 7.91 1.22 0.27
N SER A 49 8.38 2.13 -0.58
CA SER A 49 7.53 3.16 -1.21
C SER A 49 6.39 2.53 -2.03
N THR A 50 6.66 1.41 -2.71
CA THR A 50 5.64 0.66 -3.45
C THR A 50 4.55 0.11 -2.52
N LEU A 51 4.92 -0.45 -1.37
CA LEU A 51 3.95 -0.92 -0.36
C LEU A 51 3.13 0.23 0.23
N GLU A 52 3.72 1.41 0.42
CA GLU A 52 3.02 2.61 0.91
C GLU A 52 1.98 3.12 -0.09
N VAL A 53 2.32 3.09 -1.39
CA VAL A 53 1.35 3.37 -2.47
C VAL A 53 0.17 2.38 -2.43
N TYR A 54 0.44 1.09 -2.20
CA TYR A 54 -0.63 0.09 -2.11
C TYR A 54 -1.44 0.20 -0.81
N ALA A 55 -0.81 0.57 0.31
CA ALA A 55 -1.49 0.88 1.56
C ALA A 55 -2.44 2.07 1.37
N PHE A 56 -2.01 3.12 0.68
CA PHE A 56 -2.87 4.25 0.31
C PHE A 56 -4.08 3.82 -0.53
N ALA A 57 -3.86 2.96 -1.53
CA ALA A 57 -4.94 2.45 -2.37
C ALA A 57 -5.96 1.63 -1.57
N LEU A 58 -5.51 0.81 -0.61
CA LEU A 58 -6.42 0.13 0.33
C LEU A 58 -7.17 1.12 1.20
N ARG A 59 -6.49 2.12 1.75
CA ARG A 59 -7.10 3.12 2.63
C ARG A 59 -8.23 3.86 1.92
N LYS A 60 -8.02 4.24 0.66
CA LYS A 60 -9.05 4.85 -0.20
C LYS A 60 -10.31 3.99 -0.27
N MET A 61 -10.16 2.70 -0.53
CA MET A 61 -11.29 1.77 -0.58
C MET A 61 -11.98 1.62 0.77
N GLU A 62 -11.23 1.42 1.86
CA GLU A 62 -11.78 1.30 3.22
C GLU A 62 -12.68 2.50 3.55
N MET A 63 -12.25 3.70 3.17
CA MET A 63 -12.99 4.93 3.45
C MET A 63 -14.21 5.12 2.56
N THR A 64 -14.15 4.66 1.30
CA THR A 64 -15.33 4.59 0.44
C THR A 64 -16.39 3.64 1.00
N LEU A 65 -15.98 2.53 1.63
CA LEU A 65 -16.90 1.56 2.25
C LEU A 65 -17.49 2.05 3.58
N GLU A 66 -16.76 2.85 4.34
CA GLU A 66 -17.24 3.43 5.61
C GLU A 66 -18.20 4.62 5.43
N ASP A 67 -18.57 4.97 4.18
CA ASP A 67 -19.33 6.18 3.82
C ASP A 67 -18.71 7.48 4.38
N ARG A 68 -17.40 7.46 4.66
CA ARG A 68 -16.60 8.61 5.09
C ARG A 68 -16.09 9.37 3.86
N GLY A 69 -17.01 9.66 2.94
CA GLY A 69 -16.77 10.08 1.54
C GLY A 69 -15.97 11.36 1.31
N SER A 70 -15.26 11.92 2.29
CA SER A 70 -14.55 13.19 2.13
C SER A 70 -13.33 13.41 3.01
N GLU A 71 -12.99 12.52 3.96
CA GLU A 71 -11.97 12.83 4.97
C GLU A 71 -10.71 11.96 4.91
N LEU A 72 -10.14 11.71 3.73
CA LEU A 72 -8.67 11.65 3.71
C LEU A 72 -8.22 13.09 3.92
N ARG A 73 -8.15 13.51 5.19
CA ARG A 73 -7.46 14.74 5.53
C ARG A 73 -6.13 14.67 4.81
N ALA A 74 -5.93 15.64 3.93
CA ALA A 74 -4.85 15.66 2.96
C ALA A 74 -3.44 15.65 3.60
N GLY A 75 -3.36 15.62 4.94
CA GLY A 75 -2.14 15.54 5.74
C GLY A 75 -1.72 14.12 6.10
N ASP A 76 -2.63 13.22 6.51
CA ASP A 76 -2.22 12.02 7.29
C ASP A 76 -1.43 10.96 6.50
N TRP A 77 -1.58 10.91 5.17
CA TRP A 77 -0.92 9.89 4.33
C TRP A 77 0.16 10.47 3.42
N ARG A 78 0.19 11.79 3.22
CA ARG A 78 1.18 12.40 2.31
C ARG A 78 2.59 12.29 2.86
N ASP A 79 2.72 12.42 4.17
CA ASP A 79 4.00 12.23 4.85
C ASP A 79 4.48 10.78 4.76
N SER A 80 3.59 9.83 4.42
CA SER A 80 3.90 8.42 4.24
C SER A 80 4.23 8.03 2.80
N ILE A 81 4.04 8.91 1.79
CA ILE A 81 4.40 8.62 0.40
C ILE A 81 5.60 9.46 -0.01
N ASP A 82 6.76 8.82 -0.01
CA ASP A 82 8.03 9.45 -0.38
C ASP A 82 8.11 9.80 -1.88
N ASP A 83 7.36 9.09 -2.74
CA ASP A 83 7.41 9.23 -4.20
C ASP A 83 6.03 9.35 -4.84
N LEU A 84 5.58 10.60 -5.06
CA LEU A 84 4.31 10.89 -5.74
C LEU A 84 4.27 10.40 -7.19
N SER A 85 5.42 10.19 -7.83
CA SER A 85 5.45 9.67 -9.21
C SER A 85 5.04 8.20 -9.26
N GLN A 86 5.40 7.39 -8.25
CA GLN A 86 4.95 6.01 -8.11
C GLN A 86 3.44 5.94 -7.84
N LEU A 87 2.93 6.83 -6.99
CA LEU A 87 1.49 6.91 -6.76
C LEU A 87 0.77 7.19 -8.07
N ARG A 88 1.23 8.18 -8.84
CA ARG A 88 0.63 8.53 -10.12
C ARG A 88 0.66 7.37 -11.12
N TYR A 89 1.82 6.71 -11.27
CA TYR A 89 1.94 5.53 -12.12
C TYR A 89 0.94 4.45 -11.75
N PHE A 90 0.76 4.19 -10.45
CA PHE A 90 -0.16 3.17 -9.98
C PHE A 90 -1.63 3.56 -10.22
N ILE A 91 -2.02 4.81 -10.01
CA ILE A 91 -3.38 5.27 -10.33
C ILE A 91 -3.64 5.18 -11.84
N ASP A 92 -2.69 5.57 -12.69
CA ASP A 92 -2.81 5.46 -14.15
C ASP A 92 -2.93 3.98 -14.58
N GLU A 93 -2.30 3.05 -13.85
CA GLU A 93 -2.47 1.61 -14.04
C GLU A 93 -3.87 1.12 -13.65
N LEU A 94 -4.42 1.58 -12.52
CA LEU A 94 -5.78 1.26 -12.09
C LEU A 94 -6.84 1.79 -13.06
N GLU A 95 -6.65 3.01 -13.58
CA GLU A 95 -7.55 3.64 -14.54
C GLU A 95 -7.55 2.87 -15.87
N ARG A 96 -6.36 2.54 -16.40
CA ARG A 96 -6.22 1.71 -17.61
C ARG A 96 -6.83 0.32 -17.46
N SER A 97 -6.86 -0.21 -16.24
CA SER A 97 -7.48 -1.50 -15.92
C SER A 97 -8.97 -1.39 -15.60
N GLU A 98 -9.57 -0.20 -15.76
CA GLU A 98 -10.97 0.13 -15.43
C GLU A 98 -11.37 -0.16 -13.97
N LEU A 99 -10.39 -0.29 -13.08
CA LEU A 99 -10.60 -0.52 -11.65
C LEU A 99 -10.96 0.77 -10.90
N VAL A 100 -10.62 1.92 -11.49
CA VAL A 100 -11.05 3.23 -11.04
C VAL A 100 -11.56 4.07 -12.22
N LYS A 101 -12.39 5.08 -11.92
CA LYS A 101 -12.91 6.04 -12.91
C LYS A 101 -12.88 7.46 -12.33
N SER A 102 -13.12 8.45 -13.18
CA SER A 102 -13.22 9.86 -12.76
C SER A 102 -11.96 10.37 -12.04
N VAL A 103 -10.77 9.94 -12.49
CA VAL A 103 -9.51 10.28 -11.82
C VAL A 103 -9.26 11.79 -11.93
N ALA A 104 -9.16 12.45 -10.78
CA ALA A 104 -8.85 13.86 -10.67
C ALA A 104 -7.71 14.09 -9.68
N TRP A 105 -6.69 14.81 -10.13
CA TRP A 105 -5.58 15.26 -9.30
C TRP A 105 -5.81 16.72 -8.90
N ASN A 106 -5.75 17.02 -7.61
CA ASN A 106 -5.82 18.40 -7.15
C ASN A 106 -4.44 19.00 -6.84
N VAL A 107 -4.37 20.33 -6.73
CA VAL A 107 -3.14 21.13 -6.57
C VAL A 107 -2.31 20.71 -5.33
N HIS A 108 -2.93 20.05 -4.37
CA HIS A 108 -2.23 19.58 -3.18
C HIS A 108 -1.60 18.19 -3.34
N ALA A 109 -1.77 17.51 -4.47
CA ALA A 109 -1.46 16.08 -4.67
C ALA A 109 -2.42 15.13 -3.94
N ASN A 110 -3.69 15.52 -3.78
CA ASN A 110 -4.74 14.55 -3.49
C ASN A 110 -5.27 14.01 -4.82
N VAL A 111 -5.43 12.70 -4.89
CA VAL A 111 -6.11 12.03 -5.99
C VAL A 111 -7.51 11.63 -5.55
N ILE A 112 -8.49 11.91 -6.39
CA ILE A 112 -9.90 11.53 -6.24
C ILE A 112 -10.23 10.61 -7.40
N TYR A 113 -10.91 9.51 -7.12
CA TYR A 113 -11.40 8.58 -8.13
C TYR A 113 -12.54 7.75 -7.55
N ASP A 114 -13.39 7.25 -8.44
CA ASP A 114 -14.48 6.35 -8.12
C ASP A 114 -14.00 4.90 -8.24
N ILE A 115 -14.47 4.03 -7.34
CA ILE A 115 -14.18 2.59 -7.38
C ILE A 115 -15.48 1.85 -7.78
N PRO A 116 -15.71 1.58 -9.08
CA PRO A 116 -16.97 1.01 -9.56
C PRO A 116 -17.22 -0.42 -9.06
N ASN A 117 -16.15 -1.19 -8.82
CA ASN A 117 -16.22 -2.55 -8.27
C ASN A 117 -15.18 -2.72 -7.15
N PRO A 118 -15.57 -2.46 -5.88
CA PRO A 118 -14.66 -2.55 -4.75
C PRO A 118 -14.04 -3.94 -4.56
N ALA A 119 -14.77 -5.01 -4.89
CA ALA A 119 -14.25 -6.38 -4.76
C ALA A 119 -13.13 -6.68 -5.79
N ALA A 120 -13.30 -6.25 -7.04
CA ALA A 120 -12.28 -6.39 -8.08
C ALA A 120 -11.05 -5.52 -7.76
N TYR A 121 -11.28 -4.28 -7.34
CA TYR A 121 -10.23 -3.37 -6.89
C TYR A 121 -9.41 -3.97 -5.75
N LYS A 122 -10.07 -4.44 -4.68
CA LYS A 122 -9.40 -5.05 -3.53
C LYS A 122 -8.53 -6.22 -3.94
N ARG A 123 -9.08 -7.12 -4.76
CA ARG A 123 -8.36 -8.30 -5.26
C ARG A 123 -7.10 -7.90 -6.03
N TYR A 124 -7.19 -6.87 -6.85
CA TYR A 124 -6.05 -6.36 -7.61
C TYR A 124 -4.96 -5.80 -6.71
N VAL A 125 -5.34 -4.93 -5.76
CA VAL A 125 -4.40 -4.34 -4.81
C VAL A 125 -3.76 -5.42 -3.94
N TYR A 126 -4.53 -6.40 -3.47
CA TYR A 126 -4.02 -7.55 -2.71
C TYR A 126 -3.02 -8.39 -3.51
N TRP A 127 -3.30 -8.62 -4.79
CA TRP A 127 -2.39 -9.34 -5.67
C TRP A 127 -1.06 -8.58 -5.84
N LYS A 128 -1.11 -7.26 -6.02
CA LYS A 128 0.08 -6.40 -6.08
C LYS A 128 0.90 -6.42 -4.79
N ILE A 129 0.25 -6.30 -3.64
CA ILE A 129 0.90 -6.39 -2.32
C ILE A 129 1.57 -7.75 -2.17
N LYS A 130 0.84 -8.84 -2.44
CA LYS A 130 1.36 -10.20 -2.36
C LYS A 130 2.61 -10.37 -3.24
N SER A 131 2.58 -9.84 -4.46
CA SER A 131 3.73 -9.87 -5.37
C SER A 131 4.96 -9.20 -4.76
N VAL A 132 4.81 -8.08 -4.05
CA VAL A 132 5.95 -7.44 -3.39
C VAL A 132 6.43 -8.28 -2.19
N LEU A 133 5.49 -8.75 -1.35
CA LEU A 133 5.82 -9.56 -0.15
C LEU A 133 6.44 -10.92 -0.48
N ASP A 134 6.11 -11.53 -1.63
CA ASP A 134 6.70 -12.79 -2.08
C ASP A 134 8.16 -12.64 -2.55
N ASN A 135 8.55 -11.43 -2.98
CA ASN A 135 9.92 -11.12 -3.36
C ASN A 135 10.78 -10.63 -2.17
N MET A 136 10.21 -10.57 -0.96
CA MET A 136 10.92 -10.21 0.26
C MET A 136 11.52 -11.44 0.95
N GLU A 137 12.85 -11.54 0.99
CA GLU A 137 13.57 -12.60 1.69
C GLU A 137 14.03 -12.14 3.08
N LEU A 138 13.59 -12.83 4.13
CA LEU A 138 13.96 -12.51 5.51
C LEU A 138 15.46 -12.78 5.75
N PHE A 139 16.09 -11.96 6.60
CA PHE A 139 17.37 -12.38 7.20
C PHE A 139 17.09 -13.54 8.16
N GLU A 140 17.53 -14.75 7.81
CA GLU A 140 17.72 -15.81 8.79
C GLU A 140 18.96 -15.44 9.63
N GLN A 141 18.76 -15.14 10.92
CA GLN A 141 19.85 -15.13 11.88
C GLN A 141 20.33 -16.58 12.02
N LEU A 142 21.53 -16.85 11.52
CA LEU A 142 22.31 -18.05 11.88
C LEU A 142 22.82 -17.90 13.31
#